data_AF-A0A7V0QSZ2-F1
#
_entry.id   AF-A0A7V0QSZ2-F1
#
_cell.length_a   1.000
_cell.length_b   1.000
_cell.length_c   1.000
_cell.angle_alpha   90.00
_cell.angle_beta   90.00
_cell.angle_gamma   90.00
#
_symmetry.space_group_name_H-M   'P 1'
#
loop_
_entity.id
_entity.type
_entity.pdbx_description
1 polymer ?
#
loop_
_entity_poly.entity_id
_entity_poly.type
_entity_poly.pdbx_seq_one_letter_code
_entity_poly.pdbx_strand_id
1 'polypeptide(L)'
;MGIYVYRAVDLKGKIVKGRLEAKDEVEVSTQLAKLGYQPISISFKGEKAPFFLERLLKKGFKKVSRQALIVFTRQFATMIKAAVPIVEALKVLAEQAEDSSLKEALHQIVRDIEEGSKLSEAMAKHPHIFSTLYVNTVVAGEAGGVLDKVLLRLAGVLEEEEETKTGIKSALRYPVMVVIALFAAVIVLSVFVMPQFIKIYQGFKAALPLPTQIMIFVSNSLRHYWYITIPLLVGVCLLFRFYINTPLGRRMWDNFKFNMPVFGKVYTKIVMLRFASMLNVLY
;
A
#
# COMPACT_ATOMS: atom_id res chain seq x y z
N MET A 1 27.97 -27.40 7.57
CA MET A 1 29.15 -26.90 6.82
C MET A 1 28.68 -25.73 6.01
N GLY A 2 29.35 -24.59 6.10
CA GLY A 2 28.97 -23.41 5.34
C GLY A 2 30.19 -22.73 4.73
N ILE A 3 29.94 -22.02 3.63
CA ILE A 3 31.00 -21.38 2.85
C ILE A 3 31.27 -20.01 3.45
N TYR A 4 32.46 -19.83 4.02
CA TYR A 4 32.95 -18.55 4.51
C TYR A 4 33.82 -17.90 3.43
N VAL A 5 33.59 -16.61 3.20
CA VAL A 5 34.47 -15.78 2.37
C VAL A 5 35.42 -15.07 3.32
N TYR A 6 36.72 -15.25 3.11
CA TYR A 6 37.73 -14.60 3.94
C TYR A 6 38.53 -13.59 3.13
N ARG A 7 38.99 -12.56 3.84
CA ARG A 7 40.03 -11.65 3.39
C ARG A 7 41.16 -11.74 4.41
N ALA A 8 42.34 -12.16 3.96
CA ALA A 8 43.50 -12.35 4.82
C ALA A 8 44.74 -11.71 4.18
N VAL A 9 45.74 -11.43 5.00
CA VAL A 9 47.03 -10.86 4.57
C VAL A 9 48.07 -11.95 4.59
N ASP A 10 48.81 -12.07 3.49
CA ASP A 10 50.02 -12.89 3.41
C ASP A 10 51.18 -12.20 4.15
N LEU A 11 52.20 -12.94 4.56
CA LEU A 11 53.39 -12.44 5.28
C LEU A 11 54.13 -11.30 4.54
N LYS A 12 53.87 -11.14 3.22
CA LYS A 12 54.38 -10.05 2.37
C LYS A 12 53.45 -8.82 2.29
N GLY A 13 52.40 -8.75 3.11
CA GLY A 13 51.47 -7.61 3.16
C GLY A 13 50.40 -7.58 2.05
N LYS A 14 50.31 -8.63 1.21
CA LYS A 14 49.34 -8.69 0.11
C LYS A 14 48.02 -9.27 0.56
N ILE A 15 46.92 -8.59 0.25
CA ILE A 15 45.56 -9.01 0.62
C ILE A 15 45.09 -10.11 -0.34
N VAL A 16 44.79 -11.29 0.20
CA VAL A 16 44.26 -12.45 -0.51
C VAL A 16 42.79 -12.65 -0.12
N LYS A 17 41.93 -12.85 -1.12
CA LYS A 17 40.49 -13.12 -0.94
C LYS A 17 40.20 -14.53 -1.42
N GLY A 18 39.55 -15.33 -0.59
CA GLY A 18 39.23 -16.72 -0.91
C GLY A 18 37.92 -17.18 -0.29
N ARG A 19 37.53 -18.42 -0.59
CA ARG A 19 36.38 -19.09 0.03
C ARG A 19 36.87 -20.37 0.67
N LEU A 20 36.50 -20.60 1.92
CA LEU A 20 36.78 -21.83 2.65
C LEU A 20 35.48 -22.37 3.22
N GLU A 21 35.33 -23.68 3.17
CA GLU A 21 34.19 -24.37 3.77
C GLU A 21 34.58 -24.84 5.16
N ALA A 22 33.82 -24.40 6.15
CA ALA A 22 34.08 -24.69 7.56
C ALA A 22 32.77 -24.83 8.31
N LYS A 23 32.82 -25.40 9.52
CA LYS A 23 31.68 -25.46 10.43
C LYS A 23 31.53 -24.13 11.17
N ASP A 24 32.64 -23.58 11.66
CA ASP A 24 32.66 -22.35 12.48
C ASP A 24 33.76 -21.36 12.05
N GLU A 25 33.61 -20.08 12.41
CA GLU A 25 34.58 -19.00 12.13
C GLU A 25 35.98 -19.31 12.72
N VAL A 26 36.02 -20.02 13.86
CA VAL A 26 37.24 -20.48 14.51
C VAL A 26 37.98 -21.56 13.69
N GLU A 27 37.24 -22.38 12.94
CA GLU A 27 37.83 -23.36 12.05
C GLU A 27 38.42 -22.68 10.79
N VAL A 28 37.78 -21.62 10.29
CA VAL A 28 38.30 -20.80 9.19
C VAL A 28 39.60 -20.11 9.59
N SER A 29 39.67 -19.50 10.78
CA SER A 29 40.90 -18.83 11.25
C SER A 29 42.05 -19.83 11.44
N THR A 30 41.76 -21.03 11.95
CA THR A 30 42.75 -22.10 12.12
C THR A 30 43.28 -22.62 10.78
N GLN A 31 42.41 -22.79 9.78
CA GLN A 31 42.82 -23.19 8.43
C GLN A 31 43.64 -22.10 7.73
N LEU A 32 43.29 -20.82 7.92
CA LEU A 32 44.06 -19.70 7.38
C LEU A 32 45.44 -19.57 8.04
N ALA A 33 45.52 -19.79 9.36
CA ALA A 33 46.78 -19.81 10.09
C ALA A 33 47.72 -20.94 9.60
N LYS A 34 47.18 -22.13 9.30
CA LYS A 34 47.95 -23.24 8.70
C LYS A 34 48.52 -22.89 7.32
N LEU A 35 47.84 -22.02 6.58
CA LEU A 35 48.28 -21.55 5.27
C LEU A 35 49.18 -20.30 5.36
N GLY A 36 49.51 -19.83 6.57
CA GLY A 36 50.37 -18.67 6.79
C GLY A 36 49.68 -17.31 6.58
N TYR A 37 48.35 -17.28 6.48
CA TYR A 37 47.58 -16.05 6.27
C TYR A 37 46.97 -15.53 7.58
N GLN A 38 47.07 -14.21 7.81
CA GLN A 38 46.42 -13.54 8.94
C GLN A 38 45.04 -12.98 8.53
N PRO A 39 43.94 -13.37 9.19
CA PRO A 39 42.60 -12.93 8.81
C PRO A 39 42.35 -11.45 9.15
N ILE A 40 41.81 -10.67 8.19
CA ILE A 40 41.30 -9.29 8.42
C ILE A 40 39.80 -9.31 8.64
N SER A 41 39.08 -10.15 7.88
CA SER A 41 37.62 -10.28 8.00
C SER A 41 37.19 -11.66 7.51
N ILE A 42 36.41 -12.36 8.32
CA ILE A 42 35.76 -13.63 7.95
C ILE A 42 34.26 -13.33 7.87
N SER A 43 33.64 -13.59 6.71
CA SER A 43 32.21 -13.35 6.50
C SER A 43 31.55 -14.66 6.07
N PHE A 44 30.54 -15.08 6.83
CA PHE A 44 29.72 -16.22 6.47
C PHE A 44 28.86 -15.88 5.24
N LYS A 45 29.06 -16.60 4.13
CA LYS A 45 28.22 -16.47 2.93
C LYS A 45 27.10 -17.49 2.99
N GLY A 46 26.31 -17.41 4.06
CA GLY A 46 25.21 -18.32 4.33
C GLY A 46 24.02 -17.63 4.97
N GLU A 47 23.64 -16.46 4.47
CA GLU A 47 22.25 -15.99 4.55
C GLU A 47 22.01 -14.91 3.50
N LYS A 48 21.24 -15.26 2.47
CA LYS A 48 20.76 -14.32 1.46
C LYS A 48 19.79 -13.35 2.11
N ALA A 49 20.28 -12.20 2.55
CA ALA A 49 19.53 -10.95 2.68
C ALA A 49 17.99 -11.05 2.89
N PRO A 50 17.49 -11.50 4.06
CA PRO A 50 16.15 -11.13 4.50
C PRO A 50 16.24 -9.97 5.50
N PHE A 51 17.33 -9.85 6.26
CA PHE A 51 17.40 -8.96 7.42
C PHE A 51 17.40 -7.46 7.07
N PHE A 52 18.10 -7.04 6.01
CA PHE A 52 18.10 -5.64 5.59
C PHE A 52 16.80 -5.26 4.89
N LEU A 53 16.25 -6.16 4.07
CA LEU A 53 15.00 -5.92 3.32
C LEU A 53 13.77 -5.96 4.23
N GLU A 54 13.72 -6.87 5.21
CA GLU A 54 12.66 -6.91 6.23
C GLU A 54 12.71 -5.69 7.16
N ARG A 55 13.91 -5.19 7.50
CA ARG A 55 14.05 -4.00 8.34
C ARG A 55 13.74 -2.70 7.56
N LEU A 56 13.98 -2.69 6.24
CA LEU A 56 13.50 -1.64 5.34
C LEU A 56 11.97 -1.70 5.12
N LEU A 57 11.40 -2.91 5.02
CA LEU A 57 9.95 -3.12 4.88
C LEU A 57 9.18 -2.84 6.18
N LYS A 58 9.75 -3.16 7.35
CA LYS A 58 9.15 -2.88 8.66
C LYS A 58 9.17 -1.39 9.04
N LYS A 59 9.98 -0.57 8.36
CA LYS A 59 9.99 0.89 8.53
C LYS A 59 9.08 1.61 7.53
N GLY A 60 8.17 0.89 6.88
CA GLY A 60 7.00 1.50 6.24
C GLY A 60 5.96 1.74 7.31
N PHE A 61 5.65 3.01 7.62
CA PHE A 61 4.51 3.41 8.43
C PHE A 61 3.29 2.57 8.02
N LYS A 62 2.89 1.61 8.85
CA LYS A 62 1.74 0.77 8.55
C LYS A 62 0.53 1.68 8.57
N LYS A 63 -0.13 1.81 7.43
CA LYS A 63 -1.32 2.64 7.30
C LYS A 63 -2.43 2.04 8.15
N VAL A 64 -2.86 2.79 9.17
CA VAL A 64 -3.94 2.38 10.08
C VAL A 64 -5.21 2.05 9.31
N SER A 65 -5.90 1.00 9.74
CA SER A 65 -7.21 0.65 9.19
C SER A 65 -8.20 1.81 9.34
N ARG A 66 -8.94 2.15 8.28
CA ARG A 66 -9.94 3.21 8.34
C ARG A 66 -11.04 2.91 9.37
N GLN A 67 -11.39 1.63 9.52
CA GLN A 67 -12.35 1.17 10.54
C GLN A 67 -11.81 1.41 11.95
N ALA A 68 -10.53 1.14 12.20
CA ALA A 68 -9.91 1.36 13.50
C ALA A 68 -9.92 2.85 13.88
N LEU A 69 -9.63 3.74 12.92
CA LEU A 69 -9.71 5.18 13.14
C LEU A 69 -11.15 5.65 13.44
N ILE A 70 -12.14 5.12 12.73
CA ILE A 70 -13.56 5.43 12.97
C ILE A 70 -13.98 5.02 14.38
N VAL A 71 -13.71 3.77 14.76
CA VAL A 71 -14.04 3.23 16.09
C VAL A 71 -13.36 4.04 17.18
N PHE A 72 -12.07 4.31 17.05
CA PHE A 72 -11.33 5.18 17.96
C PHE A 72 -11.99 6.55 18.10
N THR A 73 -12.28 7.22 16.98
CA THR A 73 -12.85 8.59 16.98
C THR A 73 -14.22 8.60 17.66
N ARG A 74 -15.06 7.59 17.39
CA ARG A 74 -16.39 7.46 17.99
C ARG A 74 -16.31 7.21 19.51
N GLN A 75 -15.43 6.32 19.94
CA GLN A 75 -15.23 6.03 21.37
C GLN A 75 -14.65 7.24 22.10
N PHE A 76 -13.64 7.89 21.50
CA PHE A 76 -13.04 9.10 22.04
C PHE A 76 -14.08 10.22 22.20
N ALA A 77 -14.87 10.49 21.16
CA ALA A 77 -15.96 11.46 21.22
C ALA A 77 -16.96 11.15 22.36
N THR A 78 -17.27 9.87 22.56
CA THR A 78 -18.19 9.42 23.62
C THR A 78 -17.61 9.66 25.01
N MET A 79 -16.33 9.36 25.22
CA MET A 79 -15.65 9.60 26.50
C MET A 79 -15.50 11.09 26.81
N ILE A 80 -15.13 11.91 25.81
CA ILE A 80 -15.04 13.37 25.98
C ILE A 80 -16.41 13.98 26.26
N LYS A 81 -17.48 13.51 25.60
CA LYS A 81 -18.86 13.92 25.91
C LYS A 81 -19.26 13.58 27.34
N ALA A 82 -18.77 12.47 27.88
CA ALA A 82 -18.96 12.06 29.26
C ALA A 82 -18.02 12.79 30.25
N ALA A 83 -17.31 13.83 29.80
CA ALA A 83 -16.35 14.61 30.57
C ALA A 83 -15.19 13.79 31.17
N VAL A 84 -14.85 12.65 30.56
CA VAL A 84 -13.65 11.90 30.93
C VAL A 84 -12.41 12.72 30.53
N PRO A 85 -11.39 12.86 31.40
CA PRO A 85 -10.16 13.57 31.07
C PRO A 85 -9.51 13.02 29.79
N ILE A 86 -9.03 13.91 28.92
CA ILE A 86 -8.48 13.56 27.59
C ILE A 86 -7.37 12.51 27.69
N VAL A 87 -6.42 12.71 28.62
CA VAL A 87 -5.29 11.79 28.83
C VAL A 87 -5.76 10.40 29.25
N GLU A 88 -6.75 10.32 30.14
CA GLU A 88 -7.30 9.05 30.61
C GLU A 88 -8.06 8.33 29.49
N ALA A 89 -8.89 9.08 28.74
CA ALA A 89 -9.59 8.53 27.58
C ALA A 89 -8.62 7.97 26.54
N LEU A 90 -7.55 8.70 26.20
CA LEU A 90 -6.54 8.23 25.26
C LEU A 90 -5.78 7.00 25.76
N LYS A 91 -5.48 6.90 27.06
CA LYS A 91 -4.86 5.70 27.65
C LYS A 91 -5.75 4.47 27.51
N VAL A 92 -7.03 4.59 27.86
CA VAL A 92 -8.01 3.50 27.72
C VAL A 92 -8.12 3.05 26.27
N LEU A 93 -8.21 4.01 25.34
CA LEU A 93 -8.33 3.70 23.91
C LEU A 93 -7.05 3.13 23.31
N ALA A 94 -5.88 3.53 23.81
CA ALA A 94 -4.61 2.92 23.41
C ALA A 94 -4.56 1.44 23.80
N GLU A 95 -5.07 1.08 24.98
CA GLU A 95 -5.13 -0.32 25.41
C GLU A 95 -6.16 -1.15 24.64
N GLN A 96 -7.27 -0.54 24.22
CA GLN A 96 -8.32 -1.19 23.44
C GLN A 96 -8.03 -1.26 21.92
N ALA A 97 -7.03 -0.53 21.43
CA ALA A 97 -6.71 -0.48 20.01
C ALA A 97 -6.10 -1.81 19.51
N GLU A 98 -6.78 -2.47 18.58
CA GLU A 98 -6.28 -3.68 17.92
C GLU A 98 -5.16 -3.38 16.90
N ASP A 99 -5.19 -2.19 16.28
CA ASP A 99 -4.19 -1.77 15.30
C ASP A 99 -2.92 -1.30 16.03
N SER A 100 -1.85 -2.09 15.93
CA SER A 100 -0.55 -1.78 16.53
C SER A 100 -0.02 -0.37 16.19
N SER A 101 -0.23 0.13 14.97
CA SER A 101 0.26 1.45 14.58
C SER A 101 -0.56 2.55 15.23
N LEU A 102 -1.87 2.34 15.41
CA LEU A 102 -2.72 3.27 16.15
C LEU A 102 -2.36 3.25 17.65
N LYS A 103 -2.18 2.06 18.23
CA LYS A 103 -1.78 1.90 19.64
C LYS A 103 -0.50 2.67 19.97
N GLU A 104 0.56 2.45 19.17
CA GLU A 104 1.84 3.16 19.34
C GLU A 104 1.69 4.68 19.22
N ALA A 105 0.89 5.16 18.26
CA ALA A 105 0.63 6.58 18.09
C ALA A 105 -0.14 7.17 19.26
N LEU A 106 -1.17 6.48 19.78
CA LEU A 106 -1.92 6.95 20.94
C LEU A 106 -1.05 7.02 22.19
N HIS A 107 -0.15 6.06 22.41
CA HIS A 107 0.81 6.15 23.51
C HIS A 107 1.77 7.34 23.36
N GLN A 108 2.22 7.66 22.14
CA GLN A 108 3.04 8.84 21.91
C GLN A 108 2.25 10.14 22.15
N ILE A 109 1.00 10.20 21.69
CA ILE A 109 0.12 11.35 21.89
C ILE A 109 -0.13 11.57 23.38
N VAL A 110 -0.36 10.51 24.16
CA VAL A 110 -0.51 10.60 25.61
C VAL A 110 0.73 11.22 26.25
N ARG A 111 1.94 10.74 25.91
CA ARG A 111 3.19 11.31 26.43
C ARG A 111 3.34 12.78 26.07
N ASP A 112 3.08 13.14 24.82
CA ASP A 112 3.21 14.52 24.35
C ASP A 112 2.27 15.48 25.11
N ILE A 113 1.05 15.04 25.40
CA ILE A 113 0.06 15.83 26.17
C ILE A 113 0.48 15.92 27.64
N GLU A 114 0.98 14.84 28.24
CA GLU A 114 1.53 14.85 29.59
C GLU A 114 2.75 15.78 29.72
N GLU A 115 3.53 15.93 28.65
CA GLU A 115 4.63 16.90 28.52
C GLU A 115 4.15 18.34 28.25
N GLY A 116 2.84 18.56 28.11
CA GLY A 116 2.22 19.89 27.95
C GLY A 116 1.92 20.30 26.51
N SER A 117 2.08 19.41 25.52
CA SER A 117 1.66 19.68 24.14
C SER A 117 0.13 19.72 24.04
N LYS A 118 -0.39 20.52 23.10
CA LYS A 118 -1.81 20.49 22.76
C LYS A 118 -2.19 19.16 22.11
N LEU A 119 -3.46 18.77 22.24
CA LEU A 119 -3.98 17.53 21.62
C LEU A 119 -3.78 17.54 20.10
N SER A 120 -4.11 18.68 19.48
CA SER A 120 -3.96 18.86 18.03
C SER A 120 -2.51 18.77 17.56
N GLU A 121 -1.57 19.35 18.30
CA GLU A 121 -0.14 19.31 17.99
C GLU A 121 0.43 17.89 18.11
N ALA A 122 0.03 17.15 19.15
CA ALA A 122 0.40 15.75 19.32
C ALA A 122 -0.13 14.87 18.18
N MET A 123 -1.41 15.04 17.78
CA MET A 123 -2.00 14.32 16.65
C MET A 123 -1.31 14.68 15.31
N ALA A 124 -0.87 15.92 15.13
CA ALA A 124 -0.20 16.38 13.91
C ALA A 124 1.11 15.64 13.62
N LYS A 125 1.79 15.13 14.64
CA LYS A 125 3.01 14.30 14.49
C LYS A 125 2.76 12.96 13.79
N HIS A 126 1.49 12.55 13.64
CA HIS A 126 1.08 11.28 13.02
C HIS A 126 0.25 11.49 11.73
N PRO A 127 0.79 12.14 10.68
CA PRO A 127 0.05 12.50 9.46
C PRO A 127 -0.41 11.30 8.60
N HIS A 128 0.17 10.12 8.86
CA HIS A 128 -0.21 8.85 8.21
C HIS A 128 -1.48 8.23 8.81
N ILE A 129 -1.90 8.70 9.99
CA ILE A 129 -3.09 8.25 10.73
C ILE A 129 -4.14 9.36 10.71
N PHE A 130 -3.76 10.56 11.17
CA PHE A 130 -4.64 11.72 11.24
C PHE A 130 -4.39 12.62 10.04
N SER A 131 -5.41 12.73 9.18
CA SER A 131 -5.34 13.65 8.03
C SER A 131 -5.27 15.10 8.48
N THR A 132 -4.77 15.99 7.63
CA THR A 132 -4.75 17.44 7.90
C THR A 132 -6.13 17.99 8.27
N LEU A 133 -7.19 17.50 7.62
CA LEU A 133 -8.57 17.89 7.95
C LEU A 133 -8.96 17.45 9.37
N TYR A 134 -8.60 16.22 9.76
CA TYR A 134 -8.86 15.70 11.09
C TYR A 134 -8.19 16.59 12.14
N VAL A 135 -6.90 16.85 11.98
CA VAL A 135 -6.11 17.67 12.92
C VAL A 135 -6.68 19.09 13.00
N ASN A 136 -6.93 19.75 11.86
CA ASN A 136 -7.46 21.11 11.86
C ASN A 136 -8.86 21.21 12.50
N THR A 137 -9.67 20.16 12.39
CA THR A 137 -10.96 20.08 13.06
C THR A 137 -10.77 20.03 14.58
N VAL A 138 -9.83 19.21 15.06
CA VAL A 138 -9.45 19.15 16.49
C VAL A 138 -8.89 20.48 16.97
N VAL A 139 -8.05 21.17 16.19
CA VAL A 139 -7.54 22.52 16.50
C VAL A 139 -8.70 23.49 16.77
N ALA A 140 -9.71 23.51 15.89
CA ALA A 140 -10.86 24.38 16.05
C ALA A 140 -11.69 24.03 17.30
N GLY A 141 -11.86 22.74 17.59
CA GLY A 141 -12.55 22.27 18.79
C GLY A 141 -11.81 22.58 20.09
N GLU A 142 -10.49 22.46 20.08
CA GLU A 142 -9.60 22.77 21.20
C GLU A 142 -9.58 24.28 21.48
N ALA A 143 -9.45 25.12 20.45
CA ALA A 143 -9.47 26.57 20.58
C ALA A 143 -10.86 27.11 21.01
N GLY A 144 -11.94 26.48 20.55
CA GLY A 144 -13.31 26.88 20.87
C GLY A 144 -13.87 26.27 22.15
N GLY A 145 -13.13 25.37 22.82
CA GLY A 145 -13.61 24.67 24.03
C GLY A 145 -14.82 23.76 23.79
N VAL A 146 -15.04 23.32 22.55
CA VAL A 146 -16.20 22.52 22.11
C VAL A 146 -15.78 21.17 21.51
N LEU A 147 -14.73 20.59 22.07
CA LEU A 147 -14.10 19.36 21.59
C LEU A 147 -15.09 18.18 21.57
N ASP A 148 -16.02 18.12 22.53
CA ASP A 148 -17.08 17.11 22.60
C ASP A 148 -17.97 17.10 21.34
N LYS A 149 -18.48 18.28 20.92
CA LYS A 149 -19.32 18.43 19.73
C LYS A 149 -18.53 18.16 18.46
N VAL A 150 -17.32 18.67 18.40
CA VAL A 150 -16.44 18.58 17.24
C VAL A 150 -16.02 17.12 16.97
N LEU A 151 -15.63 16.37 18.01
CA LEU A 151 -15.27 14.96 17.88
C LEU A 151 -16.48 14.10 17.48
N LEU A 152 -17.68 14.39 18.01
CA LEU A 152 -18.91 13.69 17.60
C LEU A 152 -19.23 13.92 16.12
N ARG A 153 -19.09 15.17 15.65
CA ARG A 153 -19.29 15.50 14.24
C ARG A 153 -18.24 14.84 13.36
N LEU A 154 -16.98 14.85 13.78
CA LEU A 154 -15.87 14.21 13.08
C LEU A 154 -16.08 12.69 12.95
N ALA A 155 -16.53 12.02 14.02
CA ALA A 155 -16.89 10.61 13.98
C ALA A 155 -18.00 10.33 12.95
N GLY A 156 -19.07 11.14 12.95
CA GLY A 156 -20.17 11.01 11.98
C GLY A 156 -19.71 11.19 10.53
N VAL A 157 -18.85 12.19 10.26
CA VAL A 157 -18.28 12.38 8.92
C VAL A 157 -17.47 11.16 8.48
N LEU A 158 -16.61 10.62 9.35
CA LEU A 158 -15.80 9.45 9.02
C LEU A 158 -16.65 8.20 8.74
N GLU A 159 -17.74 8.02 9.50
CA GLU A 159 -18.71 6.94 9.30
C GLU A 159 -19.46 7.08 7.96
N GLU A 160 -20.06 8.24 7.69
CA GLU A 160 -20.76 8.53 6.42
C GLU A 160 -19.84 8.31 5.20
N GLU A 161 -18.59 8.74 5.29
CA GLU A 161 -17.63 8.52 4.21
C GLU A 161 -17.20 7.05 4.06
N GLU A 162 -17.23 6.23 5.11
CA GLU A 162 -16.96 4.78 5.00
C GLU A 162 -18.19 4.02 4.51
N GLU A 163 -19.40 4.37 4.96
CA GLU A 163 -20.66 3.83 4.45
C GLU A 163 -20.80 4.10 2.95
N THR A 164 -20.55 5.34 2.52
CA THR A 164 -20.59 5.69 1.09
C THR A 164 -19.60 4.84 0.29
N LYS A 165 -18.38 4.69 0.80
CA LYS A 165 -17.31 3.94 0.12
C LYS A 165 -17.59 2.44 0.08
N THR A 166 -18.07 1.87 1.18
CA THR A 166 -18.42 0.45 1.27
C THR A 166 -19.66 0.14 0.43
N GLY A 167 -20.64 1.05 0.39
CA GLY A 167 -21.80 0.98 -0.51
C GLY A 167 -21.37 0.94 -1.98
N ILE A 168 -20.49 1.86 -2.41
CA ILE A 168 -19.93 1.84 -3.77
C ILE A 168 -19.19 0.53 -4.06
N LYS A 169 -18.34 0.06 -3.14
CA LYS A 169 -17.62 -1.21 -3.29
C LYS A 169 -18.58 -2.40 -3.40
N SER A 170 -19.65 -2.42 -2.61
CA SER A 170 -20.65 -3.47 -2.63
C SER A 170 -21.40 -3.49 -3.95
N ALA A 171 -21.87 -2.34 -4.42
CA ALA A 171 -22.57 -2.20 -5.70
C ALA A 171 -21.71 -2.64 -6.91
N LEU A 172 -20.39 -2.40 -6.85
CA LEU A 172 -19.45 -2.81 -7.91
C LEU A 172 -19.03 -4.28 -7.82
N ARG A 173 -19.32 -4.99 -6.71
CA ARG A 173 -18.87 -6.36 -6.51
C ARG A 173 -19.41 -7.31 -7.58
N TYR A 174 -20.71 -7.25 -7.88
CA TYR A 174 -21.33 -8.09 -8.89
C TYR A 174 -20.81 -7.79 -10.32
N PRO A 175 -20.80 -6.52 -10.80
CA PRO A 175 -20.20 -6.18 -12.09
C PRO A 175 -18.76 -6.67 -12.26
N VAL A 176 -17.93 -6.52 -11.22
CA VAL A 176 -16.52 -6.97 -11.26
C VAL A 176 -16.43 -8.49 -11.39
N MET A 177 -17.23 -9.25 -10.64
CA MET A 177 -17.26 -10.72 -10.74
C MET A 177 -17.68 -11.20 -12.14
N VAL A 178 -18.71 -10.59 -12.73
CA VAL A 178 -19.18 -10.93 -14.08
C VAL A 178 -18.10 -10.64 -15.13
N VAL A 179 -17.45 -9.47 -15.05
CA VAL A 179 -16.36 -9.12 -15.96
C VAL A 179 -15.21 -10.11 -15.84
N ILE A 180 -14.82 -10.51 -14.61
CA ILE A 180 -13.79 -11.53 -14.40
C ILE A 180 -14.18 -12.86 -15.04
N ALA A 181 -15.44 -13.31 -14.88
CA ALA A 181 -15.93 -14.54 -15.48
C ALA A 181 -15.94 -14.49 -17.01
N LEU A 182 -16.36 -13.36 -17.61
CA LEU A 182 -16.34 -13.15 -19.06
C LEU A 182 -14.91 -13.17 -19.61
N PHE A 183 -13.96 -12.49 -18.94
CA PHE A 183 -12.55 -12.53 -19.32
C PHE A 183 -12.00 -13.95 -19.24
N ALA A 184 -12.30 -14.70 -18.17
CA ALA A 184 -11.90 -16.09 -18.03
C ALA A 184 -12.47 -16.97 -19.17
N ALA A 185 -13.76 -16.81 -19.50
CA ALA A 185 -14.39 -17.53 -20.60
C ALA A 185 -13.72 -17.21 -21.96
N VAL A 186 -13.47 -15.93 -22.25
CA VAL A 186 -12.77 -15.51 -23.49
C VAL A 186 -11.38 -16.12 -23.58
N ILE A 187 -10.63 -16.18 -22.47
CA ILE A 187 -9.31 -16.82 -22.42
C ILE A 187 -9.44 -18.32 -22.72
N VAL A 188 -10.39 -19.02 -22.09
CA VAL A 188 -10.63 -20.46 -22.32
C VAL A 188 -10.98 -20.72 -23.80
N LEU A 189 -11.91 -19.96 -24.37
CA LEU A 189 -12.26 -20.08 -25.79
C LEU A 189 -11.04 -19.81 -26.69
N SER A 190 -10.25 -18.79 -26.36
CA SER A 190 -9.08 -18.42 -27.15
C SER A 190 -7.96 -19.45 -27.07
N VAL A 191 -7.76 -20.08 -25.90
CA VAL A 191 -6.71 -21.06 -25.68
C VAL A 191 -7.11 -22.43 -26.21
N PHE A 192 -8.31 -22.94 -25.91
CA PHE A 192 -8.67 -24.31 -26.23
C PHE A 192 -9.42 -24.46 -27.55
N VAL A 193 -10.40 -23.59 -27.80
CA VAL A 193 -11.34 -23.76 -28.92
C VAL A 193 -10.75 -23.21 -30.23
N MET A 194 -10.16 -22.02 -30.17
CA MET A 194 -9.65 -21.34 -31.37
C MET A 194 -8.57 -22.13 -32.15
N PRO A 195 -7.60 -22.82 -31.54
CA PRO A 195 -6.63 -23.62 -32.29
C PRO A 195 -7.26 -24.76 -33.07
N GLN A 196 -8.36 -25.35 -32.57
CA GLN A 196 -9.10 -26.39 -33.29
C GLN A 196 -9.75 -25.80 -34.54
N PHE A 197 -10.34 -24.61 -34.44
CA PHE A 197 -10.87 -23.90 -35.61
C PHE A 197 -9.79 -23.57 -36.65
N ILE A 198 -8.62 -23.08 -36.23
CA ILE A 198 -7.52 -22.78 -37.15
C ILE A 198 -7.09 -24.03 -37.93
N LYS A 199 -6.98 -25.19 -37.26
CA LYS A 199 -6.62 -26.46 -37.91
C LYS A 199 -7.61 -26.88 -39.00
N ILE A 200 -8.91 -26.65 -38.77
CA ILE A 200 -9.95 -26.94 -39.76
C ILE A 200 -9.84 -25.99 -40.96
N TYR A 201 -9.69 -24.68 -40.71
CA TYR A 201 -9.60 -23.67 -41.77
C TYR A 201 -8.33 -23.77 -42.61
N GLN A 202 -7.20 -24.23 -42.03
CA GLN A 202 -5.98 -24.53 -42.80
C GLN A 202 -6.20 -25.60 -43.87
N GLY A 203 -7.17 -26.51 -43.66
CA GLY A 203 -7.58 -27.49 -44.67
C GLY A 203 -8.32 -26.90 -45.87
N PHE A 204 -8.91 -25.71 -45.74
CA PHE A 204 -9.79 -25.12 -46.75
C PHE A 204 -9.13 -24.10 -47.71
N LYS A 205 -7.82 -23.80 -47.57
CA LYS A 205 -7.11 -22.77 -48.39
C LYS A 205 -7.83 -21.42 -48.53
N ALA A 206 -8.78 -21.10 -47.65
CA ALA A 206 -9.55 -19.86 -47.69
C ALA A 206 -8.87 -18.77 -46.86
N ALA A 207 -8.85 -17.54 -47.37
CA ALA A 207 -8.32 -16.39 -46.64
C ALA A 207 -9.18 -16.11 -45.40
N LEU A 208 -8.54 -16.01 -44.24
CA LEU A 208 -9.22 -15.75 -42.97
C LEU A 208 -9.75 -14.30 -42.94
N PRO A 209 -11.02 -14.06 -42.56
CA PRO A 209 -11.56 -12.72 -42.33
C PRO A 209 -10.76 -11.91 -41.29
N LEU A 210 -10.78 -10.58 -41.40
CA LEU A 210 -10.05 -9.67 -40.49
C LEU A 210 -10.34 -9.90 -38.99
N PRO A 211 -11.60 -10.12 -38.55
CA PRO A 211 -11.88 -10.37 -37.12
C PRO A 211 -11.17 -11.61 -36.57
N THR A 212 -11.08 -12.68 -37.37
CA THR A 212 -10.38 -13.91 -36.99
C THR A 212 -8.87 -13.72 -36.95
N GLN A 213 -8.28 -12.92 -37.86
CA GLN A 213 -6.84 -12.60 -37.83
C GLN A 213 -6.44 -11.82 -36.57
N ILE A 214 -7.20 -10.80 -36.19
CA ILE A 214 -6.97 -10.03 -34.97
C ILE A 214 -7.06 -10.95 -33.74
N MET A 215 -8.05 -11.84 -33.71
CA MET A 215 -8.21 -12.77 -32.59
C MET A 215 -7.06 -13.78 -32.48
N ILE A 216 -6.56 -14.30 -33.61
CA ILE A 216 -5.40 -15.20 -33.64
C ILE A 216 -4.14 -14.47 -33.16
N PHE A 217 -3.95 -13.21 -33.55
CA PHE A 217 -2.84 -12.38 -33.08
C PHE A 217 -2.89 -12.17 -31.55
N VAL A 218 -4.07 -11.89 -31.00
CA VAL A 218 -4.29 -11.76 -29.54
C VAL A 218 -4.04 -13.10 -28.83
N SER A 219 -4.54 -14.22 -29.37
CA SER A 219 -4.35 -15.55 -28.80
C SER A 219 -2.88 -15.99 -28.79
N ASN A 220 -2.15 -15.79 -29.89
CA ASN A 220 -0.72 -16.08 -29.97
C ASN A 220 0.10 -15.16 -29.05
N SER A 221 -0.27 -13.88 -28.93
CA SER A 221 0.35 -12.96 -27.98
C SER A 221 0.15 -13.38 -26.53
N LEU A 222 -1.07 -13.77 -26.15
CA LEU A 222 -1.36 -14.25 -24.79
C LEU A 222 -0.68 -15.58 -24.47
N ARG A 223 -0.46 -16.47 -25.44
CA ARG A 223 0.09 -17.81 -25.19
C ARG A 223 1.61 -17.85 -25.26
N HIS A 224 2.19 -17.22 -26.27
CA HIS A 224 3.63 -17.26 -26.54
C HIS A 224 4.39 -16.12 -25.88
N TYR A 225 3.74 -14.99 -25.58
CA TYR A 225 4.35 -13.81 -24.97
C TYR A 225 3.74 -13.44 -23.63
N TRP A 226 3.10 -14.37 -22.89
CA TRP A 226 2.50 -14.07 -21.57
C TRP A 226 3.50 -13.42 -20.60
N TYR A 227 4.77 -13.84 -20.65
CA TYR A 227 5.87 -13.32 -19.84
C TYR A 227 6.36 -11.93 -20.26
N ILE A 228 5.99 -11.42 -21.44
CA ILE A 228 6.27 -10.03 -21.87
C ILE A 228 5.00 -9.18 -21.78
N THR A 229 3.86 -9.72 -22.19
CA THR A 229 2.57 -9.02 -22.22
C THR A 229 2.06 -8.66 -20.83
N ILE A 230 2.12 -9.56 -19.83
CA ILE A 230 1.69 -9.24 -18.47
C ILE A 230 2.60 -8.15 -17.85
N PRO A 231 3.94 -8.26 -17.89
CA PRO A 231 4.81 -7.19 -17.39
C PRO A 231 4.69 -5.88 -18.16
N LEU A 232 4.49 -5.91 -19.48
CA LEU A 232 4.24 -4.72 -20.28
C LEU A 232 2.94 -4.01 -19.86
N LEU A 233 1.86 -4.77 -19.65
CA LEU A 233 0.57 -4.23 -19.24
C LEU A 233 0.62 -3.66 -17.82
N VAL A 234 1.33 -4.34 -16.91
CA VAL A 234 1.65 -3.83 -15.56
C VAL A 234 2.51 -2.58 -15.65
N GLY A 235 3.54 -2.56 -16.52
CA GLY A 235 4.42 -1.42 -16.74
C GLY A 235 3.68 -0.20 -17.30
N VAL A 236 2.80 -0.40 -18.28
CA VAL A 236 1.91 0.65 -18.81
C VAL A 236 0.96 1.15 -17.72
N CYS A 237 0.40 0.26 -16.90
CA CYS A 237 -0.46 0.66 -15.78
C CYS A 237 0.31 1.49 -14.73
N LEU A 238 1.55 1.11 -14.42
CA LEU A 238 2.43 1.86 -13.51
C LEU A 238 2.84 3.21 -14.10
N LEU A 239 3.19 3.27 -15.38
CA LEU A 239 3.51 4.51 -16.10
C LEU A 239 2.30 5.44 -16.17
N PHE A 240 1.11 4.90 -16.46
CA PHE A 240 -0.13 5.65 -16.46
C PHE A 240 -0.46 6.19 -15.06
N ARG A 241 -0.24 5.38 -14.02
CA ARG A 241 -0.41 5.81 -12.63
C ARG A 241 0.62 6.87 -12.23
N PHE A 242 1.86 6.76 -12.70
CA PHE A 242 2.88 7.77 -12.52
C PHE A 242 2.52 9.07 -13.25
N TYR A 243 2.01 8.97 -14.49
CA TYR A 243 1.54 10.09 -15.28
C TYR A 243 0.38 10.83 -14.60
N ILE A 244 -0.63 10.12 -14.09
CA ILE A 244 -1.74 10.73 -13.34
C ILE A 244 -1.29 11.42 -12.04
N ASN A 245 -0.17 10.98 -11.45
CA ASN A 245 0.39 11.61 -10.25
C ASN A 245 1.17 12.90 -10.58
N THR A 246 1.49 13.19 -11.84
CA THR A 246 2.09 14.48 -12.25
C THR A 246 1.04 15.60 -12.33
N PRO A 247 1.42 16.88 -12.13
CA PRO A 247 0.47 18.00 -12.11
C PRO A 247 -0.28 18.20 -13.44
N LEU A 248 0.36 17.93 -14.59
CA LEU A 248 -0.28 17.99 -15.90
C LEU A 248 -1.23 16.80 -16.13
N GLY A 249 -0.79 15.59 -15.79
CA GLY A 249 -1.60 14.38 -15.93
C GLY A 249 -2.83 14.37 -15.03
N ARG A 250 -2.71 14.89 -13.80
CA ARG A 250 -3.86 15.06 -12.89
C ARG A 250 -4.94 15.95 -13.50
N ARG A 251 -4.59 17.08 -14.11
CA ARG A 251 -5.55 18.00 -14.75
C ARG A 251 -6.28 17.36 -15.92
N MET A 252 -5.56 16.67 -16.81
CA MET A 252 -6.17 15.96 -17.94
C MET A 252 -7.08 14.82 -17.47
N TRP A 253 -6.63 14.07 -16.46
CA TRP A 253 -7.38 12.96 -15.88
C TRP A 253 -8.66 13.44 -15.18
N ASP A 254 -8.58 14.57 -14.46
CA ASP A 254 -9.75 15.16 -13.81
C ASP A 254 -10.76 15.66 -14.86
N ASN A 255 -10.31 16.34 -15.92
CA ASN A 255 -11.19 16.73 -17.03
C ASN A 255 -11.87 15.51 -17.70
N PHE A 256 -11.12 14.42 -17.87
CA PHE A 256 -11.67 13.17 -18.40
C PHE A 256 -12.75 12.57 -17.48
N LYS A 257 -12.53 12.53 -16.16
CA LYS A 257 -13.55 12.03 -15.19
C LYS A 257 -14.84 12.84 -15.23
N PHE A 258 -14.75 14.17 -15.35
CA PHE A 258 -15.93 15.03 -15.40
C PHE A 258 -16.74 14.86 -16.69
N ASN A 259 -16.07 14.54 -17.80
CA ASN A 259 -16.71 14.36 -19.11
C ASN A 259 -17.12 12.92 -19.42
N MET A 260 -16.81 11.95 -18.56
CA MET A 260 -17.22 10.56 -18.76
C MET A 260 -18.76 10.43 -18.72
N PRO A 261 -19.39 9.82 -19.75
CA PRO A 261 -20.81 9.55 -19.73
C PRO A 261 -21.16 8.65 -18.53
N VAL A 262 -22.28 8.94 -17.86
CA VAL A 262 -22.76 8.32 -16.62
C VAL A 262 -21.94 8.66 -15.35
N PHE A 263 -20.62 8.51 -15.36
CA PHE A 263 -19.78 8.72 -14.16
C PHE A 263 -19.53 10.21 -13.83
N GLY A 264 -19.49 11.09 -14.83
CA GLY A 264 -19.22 12.51 -14.63
C GLY A 264 -20.27 13.22 -13.75
N LYS A 265 -21.56 12.88 -13.94
CA LYS A 265 -22.66 13.43 -13.13
C LYS A 265 -22.55 13.00 -11.66
N VAL A 266 -22.16 11.75 -11.40
CA VAL A 266 -21.97 11.23 -10.04
C VAL A 266 -20.77 11.90 -9.37
N TYR A 267 -19.63 11.97 -10.08
CA TYR A 267 -18.42 12.58 -9.56
C TYR A 267 -18.62 14.06 -9.22
N THR A 268 -19.31 14.81 -10.10
CA THR A 268 -19.66 16.22 -9.87
C THR A 268 -20.50 16.39 -8.61
N LYS A 269 -21.52 15.55 -8.39
CA LYS A 269 -22.34 15.59 -7.17
C LYS A 269 -21.53 15.33 -5.91
N ILE A 270 -20.62 14.35 -5.93
CA ILE A 270 -19.75 14.04 -4.77
C ILE A 270 -18.83 15.23 -4.45
N VAL A 271 -18.25 15.87 -5.46
CA VAL A 271 -17.37 17.03 -5.28
C VAL A 271 -18.16 18.23 -4.73
N MET A 272 -19.36 18.50 -5.24
CA MET A 272 -20.23 19.54 -4.69
C MET A 272 -20.65 19.26 -3.24
N LEU A 273 -20.98 18.01 -2.90
CA LEU A 273 -21.32 17.60 -1.54
C LEU A 273 -20.16 17.86 -0.57
N ARG A 274 -18.93 17.51 -0.98
CA ARG A 274 -17.73 17.75 -0.17
C ARG A 274 -17.46 19.24 -0.01
N PHE A 275 -17.66 20.03 -1.06
CA PHE A 275 -17.51 21.49 -0.98
C PHE A 275 -18.54 22.10 -0.02
N ALA A 276 -19.81 21.70 -0.15
CA ALA A 276 -20.89 22.16 0.73
C ALA A 276 -20.68 21.72 2.18
N SER A 277 -20.20 20.48 2.42
CA SER A 277 -19.89 20.01 3.76
C SER A 277 -18.69 20.76 4.36
N MET A 278 -17.66 21.07 3.59
CA MET A 278 -16.55 21.92 4.02
C MET A 278 -17.02 23.34 4.36
N LEU A 279 -17.94 23.90 3.57
CA LEU A 279 -18.50 25.23 3.83
C LEU A 279 -19.35 25.26 5.12
N ASN A 280 -20.17 24.23 5.33
CA ASN A 280 -20.99 24.04 6.55
C ASN A 280 -20.17 23.70 7.80
N VAL A 281 -18.88 23.38 7.66
CA VAL A 281 -17.98 23.26 8.82
C VAL A 281 -17.41 24.63 9.21
N LEU A 282 -17.45 25.61 8.30
CA LEU A 282 -16.92 26.97 8.50
C LEU A 282 -17.99 28.00 8.91
N TYR A 283 -19.26 27.70 8.72
CA TYR A 283 -20.44 28.51 9.08
C TYR A 283 -21.39 27.69 9.94
#